data_AF-A0A529P4G0-F1
#
_entry.id   AF-A0A529P4G0-F1
#
_cell.length_a   1.000
_cell.length_b   1.000
_cell.length_c   1.000
_cell.angle_alpha   90.00
_cell.angle_beta   90.00
_cell.angle_gamma   90.00
#
_symmetry.space_group_name_H-M   'P 1'
#
loop_
_entity.id
_entity.type
_entity.pdbx_description
1 polymer ?
#
loop_
_entity_poly.entity_id
_entity_poly.type
_entity_poly.pdbx_seq_one_letter_code
_entity_poly.pdbx_strand_id
1 'polypeptide(L)'
;MTTFEFSGHRLDLHRGRLQRGGHDVDLRAKSLSLLVYLLENAGRVIGKDELVNAVWPNIAVSDDSLTQCMKDIRKALGAEADGLIRTVLRRGYVIDEERVRRLEDRVATAAGEGTADDKPSIAVLPFENLSGDPAQDYFADGMVDEITTALSRMRWLFVIARNSSFAYKGQADGVKRAGAELGVRYVLTGSVRKAADHIRLTGQLIDSASGKTIWADRYDGTMADVFDLQDRLAESVVGAIQPSILSAEIERSRRKRPESLAAYDYVLRAFPLTWSLERAQNEEAGTLLDRAIAIEPDYPLALSLLAWCHLQRAGYRWTETPAASREEGLRLAQKGAALSGDDPMVLAVLGAAHSFARDYDVADMHL
;
A
#
# COMPACT_ATOMS: atom_id res chain seq x y z
N MET A 1 1.79 6.17 -19.76
CA MET A 1 0.98 5.59 -18.66
C MET A 1 -0.28 5.02 -19.28
N THR A 2 -0.71 3.80 -18.95
CA THR A 2 -1.95 3.23 -19.53
C THR A 2 -3.03 3.22 -18.46
N THR A 3 -3.99 4.13 -18.56
CA THR A 3 -5.21 4.11 -17.76
C THR A 3 -6.35 3.60 -18.64
N PHE A 4 -7.19 2.72 -18.11
CA PHE A 4 -8.44 2.34 -18.76
C PHE A 4 -9.62 2.98 -18.04
N GLU A 5 -10.51 3.63 -18.80
CA GLU A 5 -11.80 4.09 -18.31
C GLU A 5 -12.92 3.30 -18.96
N PHE A 6 -13.81 2.71 -18.17
CA PHE A 6 -14.91 1.88 -18.67
C PHE A 6 -16.04 1.82 -17.65
N SER A 7 -17.29 1.97 -18.10
CA SER A 7 -18.49 1.79 -17.27
C SER A 7 -18.42 2.46 -15.88
N GLY A 8 -17.95 3.72 -15.80
CA GLY A 8 -17.80 4.46 -14.53
C GLY A 8 -16.58 4.07 -13.66
N HIS A 9 -15.76 3.13 -14.14
CA HIS A 9 -14.55 2.67 -13.49
C HIS A 9 -13.30 3.23 -14.16
N ARG A 10 -12.26 3.42 -13.36
CA ARG A 10 -10.92 3.77 -13.79
C ARG A 10 -9.94 2.75 -13.28
N LEU A 11 -9.23 2.09 -14.18
CA LEU A 11 -8.15 1.16 -13.85
C LEU A 11 -6.82 1.81 -14.20
N ASP A 12 -6.01 2.07 -13.18
CA ASP A 12 -4.64 2.52 -13.33
C ASP A 12 -3.70 1.31 -13.29
N LEU A 13 -3.11 0.94 -14.43
CA LEU A 13 -2.21 -0.21 -14.53
C LEU A 13 -0.92 -0.03 -13.72
N HIS A 14 -0.49 1.20 -13.47
CA HIS A 14 0.72 1.49 -12.71
C HIS A 14 0.48 1.34 -11.20
N ARG A 15 -0.69 1.78 -10.74
CA ARG A 15 -1.09 1.66 -9.33
C ARG A 15 -1.75 0.33 -8.98
N GLY A 16 -2.17 -0.45 -9.98
CA GLY A 16 -2.95 -1.68 -9.77
C GLY A 16 -4.28 -1.41 -9.08
N ARG A 17 -4.82 -0.19 -9.20
CA ARG A 17 -6.04 0.23 -8.51
C ARG A 17 -7.19 0.33 -9.49
N LEU A 18 -8.26 -0.40 -9.18
CA LEU A 18 -9.56 -0.22 -9.78
C LEU A 18 -10.33 0.79 -8.93
N GLN A 19 -10.80 1.87 -9.53
CA GLN A 19 -11.56 2.92 -8.84
C GLN A 19 -12.94 3.09 -9.47
N ARG A 20 -13.94 3.43 -8.66
CA ARG A 20 -15.28 3.83 -9.11
C ARG A 20 -15.66 5.14 -8.42
N GLY A 21 -15.97 6.16 -9.22
CA GLY A 21 -16.30 7.49 -8.68
C GLY A 21 -15.23 8.09 -7.76
N GLY A 22 -13.95 7.72 -7.95
CA GLY A 22 -12.83 8.16 -7.11
C GLY A 22 -12.54 7.30 -5.86
N HIS A 23 -13.35 6.27 -5.59
CA HIS A 23 -13.12 5.33 -4.49
C HIS A 23 -12.49 4.03 -4.98
N ASP A 24 -11.56 3.46 -4.22
CA ASP A 24 -10.93 2.18 -4.54
C ASP A 24 -11.94 1.03 -4.41
N VAL A 25 -11.95 0.14 -5.41
CA VAL A 25 -12.74 -1.07 -5.46
C VAL A 25 -11.80 -2.24 -5.22
N ASP A 26 -12.02 -2.98 -4.14
CA ASP A 26 -11.21 -4.13 -3.80
C ASP A 26 -11.44 -5.29 -4.80
N LEU A 27 -10.36 -5.83 -5.32
CA LEU A 27 -10.37 -6.93 -6.27
C LEU A 27 -9.12 -7.78 -6.05
N ARG A 28 -9.33 -9.09 -5.87
CA ARG A 28 -8.23 -10.05 -5.69
C ARG A 28 -7.23 -9.95 -6.83
N ALA A 29 -5.94 -10.11 -6.52
CA ALA A 29 -4.84 -9.91 -7.46
C ALA A 29 -5.02 -10.67 -8.79
N LYS A 30 -5.38 -11.96 -8.76
CA LYS A 30 -5.61 -12.76 -9.99
C LYS A 30 -6.82 -12.29 -10.79
N SER A 31 -7.87 -11.84 -10.12
CA SER A 31 -9.06 -11.26 -10.75
C SER A 31 -8.72 -9.91 -11.39
N LEU A 32 -7.83 -9.12 -10.77
CA LEU A 32 -7.31 -7.88 -11.36
C LEU A 32 -6.41 -8.15 -12.58
N SER A 33 -5.45 -9.09 -12.48
CA SER A 33 -4.61 -9.48 -13.62
C SER A 33 -5.43 -9.96 -14.81
N LEU A 34 -6.47 -10.75 -14.54
CA LEU A 34 -7.40 -11.22 -15.57
C LEU A 34 -8.17 -10.06 -16.22
N LEU A 35 -8.63 -9.09 -15.42
CA LEU A 35 -9.29 -7.88 -15.93
C LEU A 35 -8.34 -7.03 -16.79
N VAL A 36 -7.09 -6.83 -16.36
CA VAL A 36 -6.06 -6.12 -17.13
C VAL A 36 -5.86 -6.78 -18.49
N TYR A 37 -5.63 -8.10 -18.51
CA TYR A 37 -5.38 -8.83 -19.75
C TYR A 37 -6.57 -8.74 -20.71
N LEU A 38 -7.80 -8.82 -20.19
CA LEU A 38 -9.02 -8.64 -20.99
C LEU A 38 -9.15 -7.22 -21.56
N LEU A 39 -8.76 -6.18 -20.81
CA LEU A 39 -8.82 -4.78 -21.25
C LEU A 39 -7.74 -4.46 -22.29
N GLU A 40 -6.54 -5.00 -22.12
CA GLU A 40 -5.46 -4.87 -23.12
C GLU A 40 -5.80 -5.54 -24.45
N ASN A 41 -6.73 -6.50 -24.42
CA ASN A 41 -7.20 -7.26 -25.57
C ASN A 41 -8.69 -7.01 -25.85
N ALA A 42 -9.21 -5.83 -25.49
CA ALA A 42 -10.60 -5.47 -25.74
C ALA A 42 -10.96 -5.64 -27.23
N GLY A 43 -12.19 -6.07 -27.51
CA GLY A 43 -12.65 -6.39 -28.87
C GLY A 43 -12.27 -7.80 -29.36
N ARG A 44 -11.27 -8.45 -28.76
CA ARG A 44 -10.87 -9.82 -29.12
C ARG A 44 -11.51 -10.87 -28.21
N VAL A 45 -12.00 -11.96 -28.81
CA VAL A 45 -12.41 -13.15 -28.04
C VAL A 45 -11.17 -13.90 -27.59
N ILE A 46 -10.97 -13.99 -26.27
CA ILE A 46 -9.82 -14.64 -25.65
C ILE A 46 -10.23 -16.00 -25.11
N GLY A 47 -9.47 -17.04 -25.50
CA GLY A 47 -9.69 -18.42 -25.08
C GLY A 47 -9.47 -18.63 -23.58
N LYS A 48 -10.14 -19.63 -22.99
CA LYS A 48 -9.89 -20.00 -21.59
C LYS A 48 -8.44 -20.39 -21.37
N ASP A 49 -7.87 -21.24 -22.23
CA ASP A 49 -6.48 -21.70 -22.12
C ASP A 49 -5.49 -20.54 -22.25
N GLU A 50 -5.81 -19.55 -23.08
CA GLU A 50 -5.01 -18.34 -23.24
C GLU A 50 -5.06 -17.46 -21.99
N LEU A 51 -6.26 -17.23 -21.43
CA LEU A 51 -6.42 -16.51 -20.15
C LEU A 51 -5.71 -17.23 -19.00
N VAL A 52 -5.79 -18.57 -19.00
CA VAL A 52 -5.10 -19.41 -18.03
C VAL A 52 -3.59 -19.23 -18.16
N ASN A 53 -3.04 -19.37 -19.36
CA ASN A 53 -1.60 -19.23 -19.60
C ASN A 53 -1.09 -17.80 -19.34
N ALA A 54 -1.91 -16.79 -19.61
CA ALA A 54 -1.54 -15.38 -19.40
C ALA A 54 -1.51 -15.00 -17.92
N VAL A 55 -2.50 -15.45 -17.14
CA VAL A 55 -2.66 -15.06 -15.72
C VAL A 55 -1.99 -16.05 -14.76
N TRP A 56 -1.79 -17.30 -15.20
CA TRP A 56 -1.15 -18.39 -14.48
C TRP A 56 -0.13 -19.13 -15.39
N PRO A 57 0.95 -18.47 -15.83
CA PRO A 57 1.93 -19.10 -16.70
C PRO A 57 2.57 -20.30 -16.00
N ASN A 58 2.55 -21.46 -16.67
CA ASN A 58 3.13 -22.73 -16.21
C ASN A 58 2.45 -23.37 -14.98
N ILE A 59 1.19 -23.04 -14.70
CA ILE A 59 0.41 -23.63 -13.60
C ILE A 59 -0.85 -24.29 -14.15
N ALA A 60 -1.08 -25.56 -13.84
CA ALA A 60 -2.35 -26.23 -14.13
C ALA A 60 -3.42 -25.75 -13.15
N VAL A 61 -4.32 -24.89 -13.61
CA VAL A 61 -5.48 -24.40 -12.84
C VAL A 61 -6.76 -25.07 -13.33
N SER A 62 -7.71 -25.29 -12.42
CA SER A 62 -9.04 -25.80 -12.78
C SER A 62 -9.89 -24.72 -13.45
N ASP A 63 -10.82 -25.14 -14.30
CA ASP A 63 -11.82 -24.27 -14.94
C ASP A 63 -12.62 -23.43 -13.91
N ASP A 64 -12.74 -23.92 -12.67
CA ASP A 64 -13.39 -23.23 -11.56
C ASP A 64 -12.63 -21.98 -11.10
N SER A 65 -11.29 -21.98 -11.20
CA SER A 65 -10.44 -20.87 -10.79
C SER A 65 -10.63 -19.65 -11.71
N LEU A 66 -10.66 -19.89 -13.02
CA LEU A 66 -11.00 -18.86 -14.01
C LEU A 66 -12.44 -18.37 -13.84
N THR A 67 -13.36 -19.31 -13.61
CA THR A 67 -14.79 -18.99 -13.38
C THR A 67 -14.97 -18.13 -12.13
N GLN A 68 -14.24 -18.40 -11.06
CA GLN A 68 -14.30 -17.64 -9.82
C GLN A 68 -13.67 -16.25 -9.98
N CYS A 69 -12.53 -16.12 -10.67
CA CYS A 69 -11.96 -14.81 -10.97
C CYS A 69 -12.94 -13.95 -11.79
N MET A 70 -13.60 -14.56 -12.78
CA MET A 70 -14.65 -13.90 -13.56
C MET A 70 -15.86 -13.46 -12.73
N LYS A 71 -16.26 -14.25 -11.72
CA LYS A 71 -17.32 -13.86 -10.78
C LYS A 71 -16.91 -12.66 -9.94
N ASP A 72 -15.68 -12.64 -9.44
CA ASP A 72 -15.20 -11.49 -8.64
C ASP A 72 -15.16 -10.22 -9.46
N ILE A 73 -14.66 -10.28 -10.71
CA ILE A 73 -14.63 -9.12 -11.60
C ILE A 73 -16.05 -8.59 -11.81
N ARG A 74 -17.00 -9.46 -12.17
CA ARG A 74 -18.40 -9.05 -12.36
C ARG A 74 -19.02 -8.45 -11.10
N LYS A 75 -18.69 -9.02 -9.92
CA LYS A 75 -19.16 -8.49 -8.64
C LYS A 75 -18.57 -7.12 -8.35
N ALA A 76 -17.27 -6.93 -8.57
CA ALA A 76 -16.56 -5.67 -8.33
C ALA A 76 -17.05 -4.55 -9.26
N LEU A 77 -17.34 -4.88 -10.53
CA LEU A 77 -17.81 -3.90 -11.51
C LEU A 77 -19.30 -3.54 -11.38
N GLY A 78 -20.09 -4.39 -10.72
CA GLY A 78 -21.51 -4.14 -10.47
C GLY A 78 -22.38 -4.05 -11.73
N ALA A 79 -23.63 -3.62 -11.55
CA ALA A 79 -24.64 -3.59 -12.61
C ALA A 79 -24.32 -2.62 -13.77
N GLU A 80 -23.49 -1.59 -13.53
CA GLU A 80 -23.12 -0.60 -14.54
C GLU A 80 -22.19 -1.17 -15.63
N ALA A 81 -21.45 -2.22 -15.29
CA ALA A 81 -20.62 -2.96 -16.24
C ALA A 81 -21.34 -4.18 -16.83
N ASP A 82 -22.65 -4.30 -16.65
CA ASP A 82 -23.41 -5.37 -17.27
C ASP A 82 -23.26 -5.30 -18.80
N GLY A 83 -22.98 -6.44 -19.42
CA GLY A 83 -22.62 -6.53 -20.84
C GLY A 83 -21.21 -6.06 -21.24
N LEU A 84 -20.38 -5.52 -20.32
CA LEU A 84 -18.98 -5.17 -20.62
C LEU A 84 -18.17 -6.42 -20.95
N ILE A 85 -18.27 -7.46 -20.11
CA ILE A 85 -17.59 -8.74 -20.32
C ILE A 85 -18.60 -9.80 -20.75
N ARG A 86 -18.57 -10.14 -22.05
CA ARG A 86 -19.45 -11.15 -22.63
C ARG A 86 -18.78 -12.51 -22.66
N THR A 87 -19.52 -13.54 -22.25
CA THR A 87 -19.10 -14.94 -22.42
C THR A 87 -19.47 -15.41 -23.82
N VAL A 88 -18.49 -15.85 -24.60
CA VAL A 88 -18.70 -16.48 -25.91
C VAL A 88 -18.68 -17.99 -25.73
N LEU A 89 -19.83 -18.63 -25.95
CA LEU A 89 -20.03 -20.06 -25.69
C LEU A 89 -18.93 -20.90 -26.37
N ARG A 90 -18.25 -21.74 -25.57
CA ARG A 90 -17.14 -22.64 -25.99
C ARG A 90 -15.91 -21.93 -26.59
N ARG A 91 -15.84 -20.61 -26.56
CA ARG A 91 -14.72 -19.84 -27.12
C ARG A 91 -13.99 -18.97 -26.09
N GLY A 92 -14.65 -18.52 -25.03
CA GLY A 92 -14.02 -17.78 -23.94
C GLY A 92 -14.73 -16.48 -23.63
N TYR A 93 -13.98 -15.38 -23.47
CA TYR A 93 -14.51 -14.09 -23.03
C TYR A 93 -14.07 -12.94 -23.95
N VAL A 94 -14.88 -11.90 -24.02
CA VAL A 94 -14.56 -10.68 -24.76
C VAL A 94 -15.01 -9.46 -23.97
N ILE A 95 -14.16 -8.42 -23.95
CA ILE A 95 -14.56 -7.09 -23.52
C ILE A 95 -15.06 -6.29 -24.71
N ASP A 96 -16.16 -5.59 -24.52
CA ASP A 96 -16.69 -4.63 -25.49
C ASP A 96 -15.78 -3.40 -25.59
N GLU A 97 -15.04 -3.29 -26.70
CA GLU A 97 -14.06 -2.23 -26.93
C GLU A 97 -14.70 -0.85 -26.98
N GLU A 98 -15.92 -0.72 -27.52
CA GLU A 98 -16.62 0.57 -27.61
C GLU A 98 -16.91 1.19 -26.23
N ARG A 99 -16.89 0.36 -25.19
CA ARG A 99 -17.12 0.74 -23.80
C ARG A 99 -15.84 0.96 -23.00
N VAL A 100 -14.67 0.84 -23.65
CA VAL A 100 -13.36 1.01 -23.03
C VAL A 100 -12.63 2.16 -23.69
N ARG A 101 -12.23 3.15 -22.89
CA ARG A 101 -11.30 4.21 -23.32
C ARG A 101 -9.93 3.93 -22.74
N ARG A 102 -8.97 3.68 -23.61
CA ARG A 102 -7.55 3.63 -23.24
C ARG A 102 -6.99 5.04 -23.32
N LEU A 103 -6.61 5.58 -22.16
CA LEU A 103 -5.89 6.84 -22.07
C LEU A 103 -4.40 6.52 -22.09
N GLU A 104 -3.77 6.78 -23.23
CA GLU A 104 -2.32 6.73 -23.38
C GLU A 104 -1.74 8.12 -23.13
N ASP A 105 -1.25 8.36 -21.93
CA ASP A 105 -0.41 9.54 -21.71
C ASP A 105 1.00 9.24 -22.22
N ARG A 106 1.44 10.09 -23.16
CA ARG A 106 2.79 10.17 -23.73
C ARG A 106 3.81 9.88 -22.65
N VAL A 107 4.80 9.07 -23.00
CA VAL A 107 6.01 8.81 -22.23
C VAL A 107 6.62 10.17 -21.83
N ALA A 108 6.32 10.62 -20.62
CA ALA A 108 7.17 11.56 -19.92
C ALA A 108 8.39 10.74 -19.52
N THR A 109 9.42 10.82 -20.36
CA THR A 109 10.80 10.66 -19.92
C THR A 109 11.03 11.63 -18.77
N ALA A 110 10.74 11.21 -17.54
CA ALA A 110 11.17 11.90 -16.34
C ALA A 110 12.60 11.44 -16.00
N ALA A 111 13.52 11.66 -16.94
CA ALA A 111 14.87 11.97 -16.58
C ALA A 111 14.84 13.41 -16.07
N GLY A 112 14.94 13.56 -14.75
CA GLY A 112 15.29 14.79 -14.05
C GLY A 112 14.57 16.07 -14.49
N GLU A 113 13.47 16.41 -13.83
CA GLU A 113 13.20 17.76 -13.32
C GLU A 113 11.98 17.68 -12.40
N GLY A 114 12.14 18.18 -11.18
CA GLY A 114 11.27 17.90 -10.04
C GLY A 114 9.83 18.32 -10.26
N THR A 115 8.91 17.36 -10.16
CA THR A 115 7.57 17.46 -9.57
C THR A 115 7.01 16.05 -9.40
N ALA A 116 7.54 15.29 -8.44
CA ALA A 116 6.95 14.02 -8.03
C ALA A 116 6.74 14.09 -6.52
N ASP A 117 5.50 13.81 -6.09
CA ASP A 117 5.07 13.54 -4.72
C ASP A 117 6.26 13.10 -3.82
N ASP A 118 6.69 13.91 -2.85
CA ASP A 118 7.90 13.72 -2.00
C ASP A 118 7.75 12.53 -1.01
N LYS A 119 6.81 11.63 -1.31
CA LYS A 119 6.51 10.43 -0.54
C LYS A 119 7.60 9.39 -0.78
N PRO A 120 8.01 8.65 0.26
CA PRO A 120 8.92 7.52 0.09
C PRO A 120 8.32 6.52 -0.90
N SER A 121 9.17 5.92 -1.73
CA SER A 121 8.76 4.94 -2.73
C SER A 121 9.50 3.61 -2.55
N ILE A 122 8.81 2.49 -2.78
CA ILE A 122 9.34 1.14 -2.63
C ILE A 122 8.99 0.26 -3.83
N ALA A 123 9.93 -0.57 -4.29
CA ALA A 123 9.66 -1.69 -5.17
C ALA A 123 9.92 -3.02 -4.44
N VAL A 124 9.05 -4.02 -4.63
CA VAL A 124 9.27 -5.38 -4.16
C VAL A 124 9.72 -6.23 -5.34
N LEU A 125 10.98 -6.67 -5.31
CA LEU A 125 11.52 -7.54 -6.35
C LEU A 125 11.06 -8.97 -6.18
N PRO A 126 11.04 -9.77 -7.28
CA PRO A 126 10.80 -11.20 -7.21
C PRO A 126 11.76 -11.87 -6.23
N PHE A 127 11.22 -12.63 -5.27
CA PHE A 127 12.04 -13.37 -4.33
C PHE A 127 12.66 -14.59 -5.03
N GLU A 128 13.92 -14.89 -4.70
CA GLU A 128 14.62 -16.04 -5.25
C GLU A 128 14.07 -17.34 -4.64
N ASN A 129 13.73 -18.31 -5.49
CA ASN A 129 13.33 -19.64 -5.04
C ASN A 129 14.57 -20.51 -4.80
N LEU A 130 14.90 -20.73 -3.53
CA LEU A 130 16.03 -21.56 -3.07
C LEU A 130 15.60 -22.97 -2.64
N SER A 131 14.44 -23.43 -3.12
CA SER A 131 13.86 -24.75 -2.80
C SER A 131 14.33 -25.85 -3.76
N GLY A 132 14.96 -25.49 -4.88
CA GLY A 132 15.49 -26.43 -5.87
C GLY A 132 14.45 -27.02 -6.83
N ASP A 133 13.17 -26.71 -6.63
CA ASP A 133 12.05 -27.13 -7.47
C ASP A 133 11.39 -25.90 -8.11
N PRO A 134 11.50 -25.71 -9.44
CA PRO A 134 10.86 -24.60 -10.16
C PRO A 134 9.33 -24.60 -10.03
N ALA A 135 8.70 -25.75 -9.75
CA ALA A 135 7.26 -25.81 -9.52
C ALA A 135 6.84 -25.08 -8.22
N GLN A 136 7.80 -24.63 -7.41
CA GLN A 136 7.55 -23.85 -6.18
C GLN A 136 7.71 -22.34 -6.38
N ASP A 137 8.02 -21.88 -7.60
CA ASP A 137 8.12 -20.46 -7.92
C ASP A 137 6.82 -19.70 -7.60
N TYR A 138 5.66 -20.34 -7.73
CA TYR A 138 4.36 -19.73 -7.38
C TYR A 138 4.31 -19.24 -5.93
N PHE A 139 5.04 -19.90 -5.01
CA PHE A 139 5.03 -19.55 -3.61
C PHE A 139 5.87 -18.31 -3.35
N ALA A 140 7.06 -18.23 -3.94
CA ALA A 140 7.88 -17.00 -3.89
C ALA A 140 7.15 -15.83 -4.57
N ASP A 141 6.49 -16.11 -5.68
CA ASP A 141 5.68 -15.16 -6.43
C ASP A 141 4.46 -14.66 -5.62
N GLY A 142 3.75 -15.57 -4.94
CA GLY A 142 2.63 -15.24 -4.05
C GLY A 142 3.06 -14.41 -2.84
N MET A 143 4.20 -14.74 -2.22
CA MET A 143 4.77 -13.93 -1.14
C MET A 143 5.02 -12.48 -1.56
N VAL A 144 5.56 -12.26 -2.77
CA VAL A 144 5.78 -10.92 -3.32
C VAL A 144 4.45 -10.18 -3.55
N ASP A 145 3.44 -10.87 -4.08
CA ASP A 145 2.09 -10.31 -4.25
C ASP A 145 1.50 -9.87 -2.90
N GLU A 146 1.59 -10.71 -1.87
CA GLU A 146 1.00 -10.43 -0.56
C GLU A 146 1.73 -9.29 0.15
N ILE A 147 3.07 -9.27 0.11
CA ILE A 147 3.86 -8.17 0.65
C ILE A 147 3.54 -6.86 -0.08
N THR A 148 3.46 -6.88 -1.41
CA THR A 148 3.11 -5.68 -2.21
C THR A 148 1.72 -5.16 -1.83
N THR A 149 0.76 -6.06 -1.65
CA THR A 149 -0.61 -5.75 -1.26
C THR A 149 -0.66 -5.13 0.15
N ALA A 150 -0.01 -5.77 1.12
CA ALA A 150 0.07 -5.27 2.49
C ALA A 150 0.77 -3.90 2.58
N LEU A 151 1.87 -3.69 1.82
CA LEU A 151 2.53 -2.39 1.73
C LEU A 151 1.65 -1.30 1.11
N SER A 152 0.83 -1.66 0.11
CA SER A 152 -0.02 -0.71 -0.62
C SER A 152 -1.15 -0.11 0.23
N ARG A 153 -1.45 -0.71 1.39
CA ARG A 153 -2.37 -0.18 2.40
C ARG A 153 -1.81 1.05 3.11
N MET A 154 -0.49 1.25 3.10
CA MET A 154 0.15 2.44 3.68
C MET A 154 0.12 3.62 2.71
N ARG A 155 -0.83 4.55 2.89
CA ARG A 155 -1.00 5.71 1.99
C ARG A 155 0.17 6.70 1.94
N TRP A 156 1.02 6.70 2.97
CA TRP A 156 2.22 7.52 3.02
C TRP A 156 3.40 6.92 2.24
N LEU A 157 3.28 5.68 1.74
CA LEU A 157 4.30 4.97 1.00
C LEU A 157 3.84 4.71 -0.44
N PHE A 158 4.64 5.12 -1.42
CA PHE A 158 4.37 4.85 -2.83
C PHE A 158 4.93 3.48 -3.23
N VAL A 159 4.07 2.50 -3.47
CA VAL A 159 4.46 1.14 -3.81
C VAL A 159 4.42 0.94 -5.32
N ILE A 160 5.52 0.47 -5.92
CA ILE A 160 5.56 0.08 -7.33
C ILE A 160 4.90 -1.28 -7.52
N ALA A 161 3.96 -1.35 -8.47
CA ALA A 161 3.30 -2.58 -8.84
C ALA A 161 4.29 -3.64 -9.35
N ARG A 162 4.05 -4.88 -8.91
CA ARG A 162 4.88 -6.06 -9.16
C ARG A 162 5.25 -6.31 -10.62
N ASN A 163 4.35 -6.01 -11.57
CA ASN A 163 4.61 -6.21 -13.00
C ASN A 163 5.83 -5.42 -13.50
N SER A 164 6.11 -4.27 -12.89
CA SER A 164 7.28 -3.45 -13.21
C SER A 164 8.56 -4.03 -12.61
N SER A 165 8.45 -4.85 -11.57
CA SER A 165 9.58 -5.45 -10.84
C SER A 165 9.97 -6.84 -11.35
N PHE A 166 9.07 -7.54 -12.05
CA PHE A 166 9.32 -8.87 -12.61
C PHE A 166 10.46 -8.92 -13.62
N ALA A 167 10.67 -7.84 -14.37
CA ALA A 167 11.73 -7.74 -15.35
C ALA A 167 13.14 -7.92 -14.74
N TYR A 168 13.28 -7.78 -13.42
CA TYR A 168 14.55 -7.88 -12.69
C TYR A 168 14.81 -9.27 -12.08
N LYS A 169 13.92 -10.25 -12.25
CA LYS A 169 14.11 -11.63 -11.73
C LYS A 169 15.39 -12.26 -12.30
N GLY A 170 16.23 -12.81 -11.43
CA GLY A 170 17.45 -13.54 -11.82
C GLY A 170 18.60 -12.66 -12.36
N GLN A 171 18.52 -11.34 -12.22
CA GLN A 171 19.58 -10.43 -12.65
C GLN A 171 20.54 -10.10 -11.50
N ALA A 172 21.85 -10.26 -11.73
CA ALA A 172 22.89 -9.99 -10.72
C ALA A 172 22.85 -8.54 -10.17
N ASP A 173 22.41 -7.56 -10.98
CA ASP A 173 22.28 -6.15 -10.60
C ASP A 173 20.81 -5.69 -10.44
N GLY A 174 19.86 -6.63 -10.28
CA GLY A 174 18.42 -6.34 -10.28
C GLY A 174 18.00 -5.24 -9.30
N VAL A 175 18.62 -5.18 -8.12
CA VAL A 175 18.35 -4.15 -7.10
C VAL A 175 18.77 -2.75 -7.56
N LYS A 176 20.01 -2.60 -8.05
CA LYS A 176 20.54 -1.30 -8.48
C LYS A 176 19.79 -0.77 -9.70
N ARG A 177 19.53 -1.67 -10.67
CA ARG A 177 18.76 -1.34 -11.87
C ARG A 177 17.33 -0.98 -11.54
N ALA A 178 16.65 -1.75 -10.69
CA ALA A 178 15.29 -1.41 -10.27
C ALA A 178 15.23 -0.05 -9.59
N GLY A 179 16.18 0.26 -8.69
CA GLY A 179 16.27 1.58 -8.06
C GLY A 179 16.39 2.73 -9.07
N ALA A 180 17.28 2.58 -10.06
CA ALA A 180 17.55 3.60 -11.07
C ALA A 180 16.45 3.72 -12.13
N GLU A 181 15.96 2.59 -12.65
CA GLU A 181 15.01 2.54 -13.76
C GLU A 181 13.56 2.76 -13.29
N LEU A 182 13.19 2.29 -12.09
CA LEU A 182 11.86 2.52 -11.52
C LEU A 182 11.79 3.83 -10.72
N GLY A 183 12.92 4.49 -10.48
CA GLY A 183 12.98 5.74 -9.71
C GLY A 183 12.52 5.58 -8.25
N VAL A 184 12.69 4.39 -7.67
CA VAL A 184 12.26 4.10 -6.29
C VAL A 184 13.33 4.41 -5.28
N ARG A 185 12.94 4.85 -4.08
CA ARG A 185 13.86 5.13 -2.97
C ARG A 185 14.28 3.87 -2.21
N TYR A 186 13.41 2.88 -2.15
CA TYR A 186 13.64 1.63 -1.45
C TYR A 186 13.40 0.44 -2.36
N VAL A 187 14.17 -0.62 -2.16
CA VAL A 187 14.01 -1.90 -2.84
C VAL A 187 13.97 -3.01 -1.81
N LEU A 188 12.87 -3.77 -1.79
CA LEU A 188 12.75 -5.00 -1.01
C LEU A 188 13.11 -6.18 -1.91
N THR A 189 14.06 -7.00 -1.45
CA THR A 189 14.49 -8.22 -2.13
C THR A 189 14.61 -9.35 -1.11
N GLY A 190 14.62 -10.60 -1.58
CA GLY A 190 14.63 -11.72 -0.66
C GLY A 190 14.70 -13.07 -1.36
N SER A 191 14.59 -14.11 -0.54
CA SER A 191 14.57 -15.50 -1.00
C SER A 191 13.58 -16.31 -0.18
N VAL A 192 13.03 -17.34 -0.80
CA VAL A 192 12.14 -18.32 -0.18
C VAL A 192 12.73 -19.70 -0.35
N ARG A 193 12.77 -20.48 0.73
CA ARG A 193 13.11 -21.90 0.71
C ARG A 193 12.01 -22.69 1.38
N LYS A 194 11.42 -23.61 0.64
CA LYS A 194 10.45 -24.57 1.12
C LYS A 194 11.07 -25.97 1.10
N ALA A 195 11.01 -26.66 2.23
CA ALA A 195 11.52 -28.01 2.40
C ALA A 195 10.54 -28.83 3.24
N ALA A 196 9.88 -29.80 2.62
CA ALA A 196 8.78 -30.56 3.23
C ALA A 196 7.75 -29.61 3.88
N ASP A 197 7.62 -29.65 5.21
CA ASP A 197 6.67 -28.82 5.98
C ASP A 197 7.31 -27.55 6.55
N HIS A 198 8.53 -27.19 6.17
CA HIS A 198 9.20 -25.99 6.65
C HIS A 198 9.38 -24.96 5.54
N ILE A 199 9.02 -23.72 5.86
CA ILE A 199 9.25 -22.57 5.01
C ILE A 199 10.20 -21.61 5.71
N ARG A 200 11.15 -21.12 4.94
CA ARG A 200 12.13 -20.12 5.32
C ARG A 200 12.01 -18.94 4.35
N LEU A 201 11.69 -17.79 4.89
CA LEU A 201 11.69 -16.51 4.19
C LEU A 201 12.89 -15.69 4.65
N THR A 202 13.58 -15.04 3.73
CA THR A 202 14.62 -14.05 4.06
C THR A 202 14.34 -12.81 3.23
N GLY A 203 14.34 -11.65 3.87
CA GLY A 203 14.06 -10.36 3.24
C GLY A 203 15.11 -9.33 3.60
N GLN A 204 15.33 -8.39 2.69
CA GLN A 204 16.24 -7.26 2.87
C GLN A 204 15.67 -6.01 2.20
N LEU A 205 15.69 -4.91 2.94
CA LEU A 205 15.29 -3.59 2.47
C LEU A 205 16.53 -2.72 2.24
N ILE A 206 16.65 -2.19 1.03
CA ILE A 206 17.82 -1.47 0.57
C ILE A 206 17.42 -0.05 0.19
N ASP A 207 18.17 0.94 0.67
CA ASP A 207 18.10 2.32 0.18
C ASP A 207 18.79 2.38 -1.20
N SER A 208 18.04 2.74 -2.24
CA SER A 208 18.51 2.68 -3.63
C SER A 208 19.58 3.72 -3.95
N ALA A 209 19.56 4.87 -3.27
CA ALA A 209 20.50 5.96 -3.52
C ALA A 209 21.88 5.65 -2.94
N SER A 210 21.92 5.06 -1.74
CA SER A 210 23.16 4.69 -1.05
C SER A 210 23.61 3.25 -1.27
N GLY A 211 22.70 2.37 -1.72
CA GLY A 211 22.92 0.93 -1.80
C GLY A 211 23.00 0.24 -0.43
N LYS A 212 22.71 0.95 0.67
CA LYS A 212 22.81 0.42 2.03
C LYS A 212 21.58 -0.42 2.38
N THR A 213 21.80 -1.61 2.92
CA THR A 213 20.76 -2.38 3.59
C THR A 213 20.35 -1.68 4.89
N ILE A 214 19.09 -1.27 4.98
CA ILE A 214 18.53 -0.59 6.16
C ILE A 214 17.72 -1.53 7.06
N TRP A 215 17.34 -2.69 6.53
CA TRP A 215 16.72 -3.77 7.29
C TRP A 215 17.02 -5.11 6.61
N ALA A 216 17.21 -6.16 7.40
CA ALA A 216 17.32 -7.53 6.93
C ALA A 216 16.84 -8.46 8.04
N ASP A 217 15.97 -9.40 7.70
CA ASP A 217 15.49 -10.38 8.67
C ASP A 217 15.10 -11.70 8.00
N ARG A 218 14.81 -12.69 8.83
CA ARG A 218 14.44 -14.03 8.43
C ARG A 218 13.27 -14.54 9.26
N TYR A 219 12.36 -15.22 8.58
CA TYR A 219 11.19 -15.83 9.18
C TYR A 219 11.13 -17.31 8.84
N ASP A 220 10.81 -18.12 9.85
CA ASP A 220 10.63 -19.56 9.73
C ASP A 220 9.17 -19.91 10.06
N GLY A 221 8.57 -20.83 9.28
CA GLY A 221 7.20 -21.26 9.46
C GLY A 221 7.00 -22.74 9.18
N THR A 222 5.94 -23.32 9.74
CA THR A 222 5.53 -24.72 9.51
C THR A 222 4.23 -24.78 8.70
N MET A 223 4.15 -25.77 7.82
CA MET A 223 3.06 -26.00 6.88
C MET A 223 1.87 -26.64 7.60
N ALA A 224 0.82 -25.85 7.84
CA ALA A 224 -0.50 -26.38 8.23
C ALA A 224 -1.58 -25.86 7.26
N ASP A 225 -1.51 -24.56 6.95
CA ASP A 225 -2.16 -23.93 5.80
C ASP A 225 -1.13 -22.99 5.14
N VAL A 226 -0.85 -23.24 3.85
CA VAL A 226 0.15 -22.50 3.06
C VAL A 226 -0.29 -21.04 2.89
N PHE A 227 -1.58 -20.80 2.73
CA PHE A 227 -2.13 -19.47 2.45
C PHE A 227 -2.15 -18.62 3.73
N ASP A 228 -2.63 -19.19 4.84
CA ASP A 228 -2.58 -18.48 6.14
C ASP A 228 -1.14 -18.20 6.59
N LEU A 229 -0.19 -19.05 6.20
CA LEU A 229 1.22 -18.81 6.45
C LEU A 229 1.77 -17.67 5.57
N GLN A 230 1.38 -17.62 4.30
CA GLN A 230 1.78 -16.56 3.38
C GLN A 230 1.33 -15.19 3.90
N ASP A 231 0.05 -15.06 4.27
CA ASP A 231 -0.53 -13.81 4.78
C ASP A 231 0.17 -13.35 6.06
N ARG A 232 0.33 -14.25 7.05
CA ARG A 232 1.01 -13.92 8.31
C ARG A 232 2.49 -13.56 8.11
N LEU A 233 3.19 -14.25 7.22
CA LEU A 233 4.60 -13.94 6.92
C LEU A 233 4.71 -12.58 6.24
N ALA A 234 3.83 -12.28 5.28
CA ALA A 234 3.79 -10.98 4.63
C ALA A 234 3.50 -9.84 5.63
N GLU A 235 2.49 -10.01 6.50
CA GLU A 235 2.19 -9.06 7.57
C GLU A 235 3.38 -8.88 8.52
N SER A 236 4.07 -9.97 8.89
CA SER A 236 5.25 -9.91 9.75
C SER A 236 6.41 -9.15 9.10
N VAL A 237 6.65 -9.37 7.81
CA VAL A 237 7.66 -8.62 7.04
C VAL A 237 7.28 -7.14 6.97
N VAL A 238 6.04 -6.82 6.60
CA VAL A 238 5.56 -5.43 6.50
C VAL A 238 5.66 -4.71 7.84
N GLY A 239 5.22 -5.35 8.92
CA GLY A 239 5.31 -4.82 10.28
C GLY A 239 6.75 -4.58 10.75
N ALA A 240 7.72 -5.35 10.24
CA ALA A 240 9.13 -5.15 10.54
C ALA A 240 9.80 -4.08 9.66
N ILE A 241 9.42 -3.95 8.38
CA ILE A 241 10.05 -2.98 7.48
C ILE A 241 9.52 -1.56 7.64
N GLN A 242 8.25 -1.40 8.01
CA GLN A 242 7.63 -0.08 8.18
C GLN A 242 8.41 0.82 9.16
N PRO A 243 8.78 0.36 10.38
CA PRO A 243 9.61 1.14 11.30
C PRO A 243 10.98 1.52 10.73
N SER A 244 11.59 0.65 9.92
CA SER A 244 12.90 0.89 9.30
C SER A 244 12.82 1.96 8.22
N ILE A 245 11.78 1.93 7.37
CA ILE A 245 11.52 2.98 6.38
C ILE A 245 11.31 4.31 7.10
N LEU A 246 10.43 4.33 8.11
CA LEU A 246 10.09 5.53 8.86
C LEU A 246 11.35 6.15 9.51
N SER A 247 12.18 5.32 10.15
CA SER A 247 13.42 5.79 10.79
C SER A 247 14.39 6.41 9.78
N ALA A 248 14.56 5.78 8.62
CA ALA A 248 15.40 6.31 7.55
C ALA A 248 14.85 7.64 7.00
N GLU A 249 13.53 7.75 6.84
CA GLU A 249 12.89 8.99 6.39
C GLU A 249 12.99 10.12 7.43
N ILE A 250 12.81 9.82 8.72
CA ILE A 250 13.00 10.79 9.82
C ILE A 250 14.42 11.35 9.80
N GLU A 251 15.42 10.47 9.67
CA GLU A 251 16.82 10.88 9.61
C GLU A 251 17.09 11.79 8.40
N ARG A 252 16.51 11.49 7.24
CA ARG A 252 16.64 12.35 6.05
C ARG A 252 15.92 13.68 6.23
N SER A 253 14.70 13.70 6.76
CA SER A 253 13.93 14.91 7.00
C SER A 253 14.66 15.86 7.98
N ARG A 254 15.30 15.33 9.02
CA ARG A 254 16.11 16.12 9.97
C ARG A 254 17.29 16.86 9.33
N ARG A 255 17.78 16.43 8.18
CA ARG A 255 18.90 17.07 7.46
C ARG A 255 18.45 18.17 6.50
N LYS A 256 17.15 18.24 6.17
CA LYS A 256 16.57 19.28 5.30
C LYS A 256 16.44 20.60 6.07
N ARG A 257 16.51 21.74 5.36
CA ARG A 257 16.31 23.07 5.97
C ARG A 257 14.83 23.28 6.31
N PRO A 258 14.47 23.87 7.47
CA PRO A 258 13.07 24.03 7.88
C PRO A 258 12.17 24.71 6.85
N GLU A 259 12.68 25.67 6.08
CA GLU A 259 11.91 26.44 5.10
C GLU A 259 11.65 25.66 3.79
N SER A 260 12.34 24.54 3.60
CA SER A 260 12.24 23.69 2.39
C SER A 260 11.41 22.42 2.57
N LEU A 261 10.75 22.27 3.73
CA LEU A 261 10.03 21.05 4.09
C LEU A 261 8.63 20.97 3.47
N ALA A 262 8.29 19.80 2.94
CA ALA A 262 6.93 19.46 2.54
C ALA A 262 6.07 19.03 3.75
N ALA A 263 4.75 18.89 3.55
CA ALA A 263 3.83 18.44 4.61
C ALA A 263 4.25 17.10 5.23
N TYR A 264 4.68 16.15 4.41
CA TYR A 264 5.19 14.85 4.84
C TYR A 264 6.42 14.97 5.76
N ASP A 265 7.40 15.81 5.41
CA ASP A 265 8.60 16.00 6.22
C ASP A 265 8.29 16.57 7.61
N TYR A 266 7.32 17.49 7.69
CA TYR A 266 6.84 18.04 8.96
C TYR A 266 6.20 16.96 9.83
N VAL A 267 5.37 16.09 9.25
CA VAL A 267 4.80 14.95 9.95
C VAL A 267 5.88 14.01 10.49
N LEU A 268 6.90 13.70 9.69
CA LEU A 268 8.01 12.85 10.14
C LEU A 268 8.77 13.45 11.32
N ARG A 269 9.01 14.75 11.33
CA ARG A 269 9.68 15.43 12.45
C ARG A 269 8.82 15.46 13.69
N ALA A 270 7.51 15.65 13.53
CA ALA A 270 6.55 15.63 14.63
C ALA A 270 6.37 14.23 15.21
N PHE A 271 6.48 13.19 14.38
CA PHE A 271 6.20 11.80 14.73
C PHE A 271 6.87 11.40 16.06
N PRO A 272 8.20 11.34 16.22
CA PRO A 272 8.79 10.91 17.50
C PRO A 272 8.38 11.76 18.71
N LEU A 273 8.03 13.04 18.49
CA LEU A 273 7.62 13.96 19.55
C LEU A 273 6.19 13.68 20.04
N THR A 274 5.29 13.16 19.20
CA THR A 274 3.90 12.87 19.60
C THR A 274 3.76 11.69 20.56
N TRP A 275 4.75 10.79 20.57
CA TRP A 275 4.82 9.71 21.57
C TRP A 275 5.61 10.08 22.82
N SER A 276 6.17 11.29 22.86
CA SER A 276 6.77 11.81 24.07
C SER A 276 5.72 12.14 25.13
N LEU A 277 6.09 11.97 26.40
CA LEU A 277 5.29 12.38 27.55
C LEU A 277 5.80 13.69 28.16
N GLU A 278 6.36 14.56 27.32
CA GLU A 278 6.85 15.89 27.70
C GLU A 278 6.03 17.00 27.06
N ARG A 279 5.59 17.97 27.89
CA ARG A 279 4.79 19.12 27.43
C ARG A 279 5.46 19.88 26.29
N ALA A 280 6.74 20.21 26.42
CA ALA A 280 7.48 20.98 25.41
C ALA A 280 7.55 20.24 24.06
N GLN A 281 7.75 18.93 24.08
CA GLN A 281 7.80 18.11 22.85
C GLN A 281 6.42 18.01 22.20
N ASN A 282 5.35 17.92 22.98
CA ASN A 282 3.98 17.95 22.47
C ASN A 282 3.61 19.32 21.84
N GLU A 283 4.07 20.43 22.41
CA GLU A 283 3.89 21.78 21.84
C GLU A 283 4.67 21.93 20.52
N GLU A 284 5.92 21.45 20.47
CA GLU A 284 6.73 21.42 19.24
C GLU A 284 6.09 20.53 18.16
N ALA A 285 5.62 19.33 18.52
CA ALA A 285 4.93 18.43 17.61
C ALA A 285 3.69 19.11 17.00
N GLY A 286 2.87 19.76 17.83
CA GLY A 286 1.71 20.52 17.37
C GLY A 286 2.09 21.59 16.35
N THR A 287 3.13 22.38 16.63
CA THR A 287 3.61 23.42 15.71
C THR A 287 4.05 22.86 14.35
N LEU A 288 4.73 21.71 14.35
CA LEU A 288 5.14 21.04 13.10
C LEU A 288 3.93 20.51 12.33
N LEU A 289 2.94 19.94 13.02
CA LEU A 289 1.72 19.39 12.42
C LEU A 289 0.82 20.49 11.86
N ASP A 290 0.72 21.63 12.53
CA ASP A 290 0.02 22.82 12.00
C ASP A 290 0.64 23.29 10.68
N ARG A 291 1.98 23.28 10.57
CA ARG A 291 2.66 23.60 9.29
C ARG A 291 2.38 22.56 8.22
N ALA A 292 2.32 21.27 8.58
CA ALA A 292 1.93 20.23 7.64
C ALA A 292 0.51 20.44 7.11
N ILE A 293 -0.44 20.75 8.00
CA ILE A 293 -1.86 21.00 7.66
C ILE A 293 -2.02 22.31 6.87
N ALA A 294 -1.19 23.32 7.13
CA ALA A 294 -1.20 24.56 6.34
C ALA A 294 -0.78 24.32 4.88
N ILE A 295 0.07 23.32 4.62
CA ILE A 295 0.46 22.92 3.27
C ILE A 295 -0.57 21.96 2.65
N GLU A 296 -1.02 20.96 3.42
CA GLU A 296 -1.98 19.94 3.00
C GLU A 296 -3.11 19.78 4.04
N PRO A 297 -4.21 20.55 3.91
CA PRO A 297 -5.28 20.60 4.92
C PRO A 297 -6.03 19.29 5.18
N ASP A 298 -5.97 18.38 4.21
CA ASP A 298 -6.63 17.07 4.24
C ASP A 298 -5.62 15.93 4.40
N TYR A 299 -4.46 16.18 5.02
CA TYR A 299 -3.46 15.16 5.28
C TYR A 299 -3.86 14.30 6.51
N PRO A 300 -4.31 13.03 6.33
CA PRO A 300 -4.99 12.29 7.41
C PRO A 300 -4.09 11.97 8.59
N LEU A 301 -2.82 11.67 8.32
CA LEU A 301 -1.84 11.37 9.36
C LEU A 301 -1.51 12.63 10.18
N ALA A 302 -1.32 13.80 9.54
CA ALA A 302 -1.06 15.04 10.25
C ALA A 302 -2.22 15.43 11.19
N LEU A 303 -3.46 15.32 10.69
CA LEU A 303 -4.68 15.55 11.46
C LEU A 303 -4.77 14.60 12.67
N SER A 304 -4.45 13.33 12.47
CA SER A 304 -4.49 12.31 13.54
C SER A 304 -3.40 12.54 14.59
N LEU A 305 -2.18 12.86 14.19
CA LEU A 305 -1.12 13.16 15.15
C LEU A 305 -1.41 14.44 15.94
N LEU A 306 -2.01 15.45 15.30
CA LEU A 306 -2.39 16.68 15.98
C LEU A 306 -3.54 16.41 16.96
N ALA A 307 -4.52 15.59 16.55
CA ALA A 307 -5.57 15.10 17.43
C ALA A 307 -4.98 14.44 18.69
N TRP A 308 -4.01 13.54 18.52
CA TRP A 308 -3.31 12.90 19.63
C TRP A 308 -2.64 13.92 20.56
N CYS A 309 -1.97 14.94 20.01
CA CYS A 309 -1.39 16.01 20.83
C CYS A 309 -2.44 16.72 21.68
N HIS A 310 -3.60 17.05 21.11
CA HIS A 310 -4.71 17.69 21.80
C HIS A 310 -5.29 16.81 22.93
N LEU A 311 -5.45 15.50 22.68
CA LEU A 311 -5.91 14.54 23.68
C LEU A 311 -4.93 14.43 24.85
N GLN A 312 -3.62 14.34 24.57
CA GLN A 312 -2.58 14.33 25.61
C GLN A 312 -2.60 15.60 26.45
N ARG A 313 -2.75 16.78 25.81
CA ARG A 313 -2.84 18.06 26.54
C ARG A 313 -3.99 18.03 27.55
N ALA A 314 -5.15 17.51 27.15
CA ALA A 314 -6.29 17.36 28.02
C ALA A 314 -6.07 16.32 29.13
N GLY A 315 -5.57 15.12 28.78
CA GLY A 315 -5.37 14.01 29.71
C GLY A 315 -4.31 14.29 30.77
N TYR A 316 -3.19 14.91 30.40
CA TYR A 316 -2.09 15.26 31.30
C TYR A 316 -2.20 16.66 31.91
N ARG A 317 -3.31 17.37 31.67
CA ARG A 317 -3.56 18.74 32.16
C ARG A 317 -2.46 19.74 31.77
N TRP A 318 -1.93 19.62 30.56
CA TRP A 318 -0.98 20.60 29.99
C TRP A 318 -1.67 21.81 29.35
N THR A 319 -3.00 21.86 29.41
CA THR A 319 -3.85 22.94 28.93
C THR A 319 -4.76 23.45 30.04
N GLU A 320 -5.05 24.74 30.03
CA GLU A 320 -6.04 25.38 30.91
C GLU A 320 -7.48 25.08 30.45
N THR A 321 -7.67 24.60 29.22
CA THR A 321 -8.98 24.28 28.62
C THR A 321 -9.08 22.81 28.17
N PRO A 322 -9.11 21.84 29.11
CA PRO A 322 -9.13 20.42 28.75
C PRO A 322 -10.34 20.01 27.90
N ALA A 323 -11.52 20.58 28.14
CA ALA A 323 -12.72 20.28 27.37
C ALA A 323 -12.58 20.67 25.89
N ALA A 324 -12.16 21.90 25.61
CA ALA A 324 -11.91 22.38 24.25
C ALA A 324 -10.81 21.57 23.55
N SER A 325 -9.76 21.17 24.28
CA SER A 325 -8.72 20.32 23.72
C SER A 325 -9.23 18.92 23.35
N ARG A 326 -10.14 18.32 24.13
CA ARG A 326 -10.77 17.04 23.76
C ARG A 326 -11.68 17.15 22.55
N GLU A 327 -12.51 18.20 22.51
CA GLU A 327 -13.41 18.46 21.38
C GLU A 327 -12.62 18.61 20.07
N GLU A 328 -11.56 19.41 20.10
CA GLU A 328 -10.69 19.60 18.94
C GLU A 328 -9.95 18.31 18.55
N GLY A 329 -9.44 17.57 19.55
CA GLY A 329 -8.83 16.26 19.32
C GLY A 329 -9.79 15.28 18.64
N LEU A 330 -11.04 15.18 19.11
CA LEU A 330 -12.05 14.32 18.50
C LEU A 330 -12.39 14.77 17.08
N ARG A 331 -12.58 16.08 16.86
CA ARG A 331 -12.90 16.65 15.54
C ARG A 331 -11.81 16.33 14.51
N LEU A 332 -10.54 16.52 14.88
CA LEU A 332 -9.39 16.23 14.03
C LEU A 332 -9.25 14.73 13.74
N ALA A 333 -9.42 13.87 14.75
CA ALA A 333 -9.36 12.41 14.59
C ALA A 333 -10.46 11.90 13.65
N GLN A 334 -11.69 12.40 13.79
CA GLN A 334 -12.81 12.07 12.90
C GLN A 334 -12.55 12.53 11.46
N LYS A 335 -12.01 13.74 11.27
CA LYS A 335 -11.63 14.23 9.95
C LYS A 335 -10.56 13.33 9.31
N GLY A 336 -9.51 12.98 10.07
CA GLY A 336 -8.46 12.08 9.60
C GLY A 336 -9.01 10.72 9.17
N ALA A 337 -9.85 10.10 9.98
CA ALA A 337 -10.44 8.80 9.67
C ALA A 337 -11.42 8.83 8.49
N ALA A 338 -12.15 9.93 8.28
CA ALA A 338 -13.00 10.09 7.11
C ALA A 338 -12.20 10.12 5.80
N LEU A 339 -10.96 10.62 5.85
CA LEU A 339 -10.06 10.71 4.70
C LEU A 339 -9.22 9.42 4.48
N SER A 340 -9.00 8.65 5.55
CA SER A 340 -8.21 7.40 5.52
C SER A 340 -8.68 6.39 6.57
N GLY A 341 -9.80 5.72 6.29
CA GLY A 341 -10.44 4.77 7.22
C GLY A 341 -9.76 3.41 7.35
N ASP A 342 -8.68 3.17 6.61
CA ASP A 342 -7.90 1.92 6.56
C ASP A 342 -6.47 2.07 7.11
N ASP A 343 -6.05 3.29 7.47
CA ASP A 343 -4.72 3.52 8.03
C ASP A 343 -4.69 3.13 9.53
N PRO A 344 -3.86 2.16 9.95
CA PRO A 344 -3.85 1.67 11.32
C PRO A 344 -3.55 2.75 12.36
N MET A 345 -2.69 3.72 12.04
CA MET A 345 -2.35 4.81 12.96
C MET A 345 -3.50 5.80 13.12
N VAL A 346 -4.17 6.13 12.02
CA VAL A 346 -5.37 6.99 12.02
C VAL A 346 -6.47 6.34 12.86
N LEU A 347 -6.71 5.04 12.67
CA LEU A 347 -7.71 4.29 13.43
C LEU A 347 -7.36 4.17 14.92
N ALA A 348 -6.09 3.94 15.26
CA ALA A 348 -5.64 3.88 16.65
C ALA A 348 -5.90 5.20 17.39
N VAL A 349 -5.58 6.33 16.77
CA VAL A 349 -5.86 7.66 17.34
C VAL A 349 -7.37 7.90 17.45
N LEU A 350 -8.16 7.55 16.43
CA LEU A 350 -9.62 7.70 16.50
C LEU A 350 -10.22 6.90 17.66
N GLY A 351 -9.77 5.66 17.85
CA GLY A 351 -10.18 4.83 18.98
C GLY A 351 -9.89 5.50 20.31
N ALA A 352 -8.67 6.03 20.48
CA ALA A 352 -8.30 6.78 21.66
C ALA A 352 -9.15 8.05 21.85
N ALA A 353 -9.39 8.82 20.79
CA ALA A 353 -10.21 10.03 20.82
C ALA A 353 -11.62 9.74 21.34
N HIS A 354 -12.23 8.63 20.90
CA HIS A 354 -13.52 8.20 21.39
C HIS A 354 -13.50 7.78 22.87
N SER A 355 -12.45 7.11 23.33
CA SER A 355 -12.29 6.77 24.76
C SER A 355 -12.19 8.04 25.61
N PHE A 356 -11.32 8.98 25.23
CA PHE A 356 -11.17 10.27 25.91
C PHE A 356 -12.43 11.13 25.86
N ALA A 357 -13.28 10.99 24.83
CA ALA A 357 -14.55 11.69 24.76
C ALA A 357 -15.65 11.05 25.63
N ARG A 358 -15.62 9.72 25.82
CA ARG A 358 -16.61 8.95 26.60
C ARG A 358 -16.30 8.87 28.10
N ASP A 359 -15.07 9.15 28.52
CA ASP A 359 -14.67 9.12 29.94
C ASP A 359 -15.17 10.30 30.80
N TYR A 360 -16.02 11.20 30.27
CA TYR A 360 -16.52 12.37 31.01
C TYR A 360 -17.99 12.33 31.43
N ASP A 361 -18.82 11.44 30.87
CA ASP A 361 -20.18 11.24 31.39
C ASP A 361 -20.16 10.52 32.76
N VAL A 362 -19.05 9.88 33.12
CA VAL A 362 -18.89 9.12 34.37
C VAL A 362 -18.09 9.90 35.44
N ALA A 363 -17.33 10.93 35.06
CA ALA A 363 -16.49 11.70 35.99
C ALA A 363 -17.25 12.79 36.76
N ASP A 364 -18.31 13.37 36.17
CA ASP A 364 -19.18 14.35 36.86
C ASP A 364 -20.15 13.71 37.87
N MET A 365 -20.17 12.36 37.96
CA MET A 365 -20.99 11.63 38.92
C MET A 365 -20.28 11.33 40.25
N HIS A 366 -19.00 11.73 40.40
CA HIS A 366 -18.17 11.47 41.57
C HIS A 366 -17.40 12.68 42.13
N LEU A 367 -17.93 13.89 41.92
CA LEU A 367 -17.67 15.08 42.77
C LEU A 367 -18.99 15.49 43.43
#